data_AF-A0A950MDI0-F1
#
_entry.id   AF-A0A950MDI0-F1
#
_cell.length_a   1.000
_cell.length_b   1.000
_cell.length_c   1.000
_cell.angle_alpha   90.00
_cell.angle_beta   90.00
_cell.angle_gamma   90.00
#
_symmetry.space_group_name_H-M   'P 1'
#
loop_
_entity.id
_entity.type
_entity.pdbx_description
1 polymer ?
#
loop_
_entity_poly.entity_id
_entity_poly.type
_entity_poly.pdbx_seq_one_letter_code
_entity_poly.pdbx_strand_id
1 'polypeptide(L)'
;AYVGDEVPTVLWDDESNADSWKDFVETAKAAGVPFLTMSEVVLKKEDLELLIEELRETAFPDEDSAAIEEAQSLATYVGRVGYIQLGFAQQGVVFLHENTTEWYERYRQLLDSLEEYGDIILDDQDADDES
;
A
#
# COMPACT_ATOMS: atom_id res chain seq x y z
N ALA A 1 18.12 -16.41 -18.22
CA ALA A 1 17.86 -16.03 -16.82
C ALA A 1 16.81 -17.00 -16.29
N TYR A 2 17.03 -17.61 -15.13
CA TYR A 2 15.98 -18.39 -14.45
C TYR A 2 15.18 -17.37 -13.63
N VAL A 3 13.95 -17.09 -14.06
CA VAL A 3 12.98 -16.38 -13.22
C VAL A 3 12.54 -17.43 -12.21
N GLY A 4 12.85 -17.23 -10.92
CA GLY A 4 12.33 -18.10 -9.87
C GLY A 4 10.80 -18.09 -9.93
N ASP A 5 10.18 -19.26 -9.89
CA ASP A 5 8.72 -19.39 -9.95
C ASP A 5 8.09 -18.47 -8.89
N GLU A 6 7.42 -17.41 -9.36
CA GLU A 6 6.54 -16.63 -8.49
C GLU A 6 5.55 -17.61 -7.87
N VAL A 7 5.47 -17.62 -6.54
CA VAL A 7 4.54 -18.52 -5.85
C VAL A 7 3.12 -18.10 -6.24
N PRO A 8 2.32 -18.99 -6.84
CA PRO A 8 0.96 -18.66 -7.24
C PRO A 8 0.19 -18.10 -6.04
N THR A 9 -0.40 -16.92 -6.23
CA THR A 9 -1.09 -16.20 -5.16
C THR A 9 -2.55 -15.99 -5.53
N VAL A 10 -3.44 -16.28 -4.58
CA VAL A 10 -4.89 -16.10 -4.73
C VAL A 10 -5.35 -15.08 -3.68
N LEU A 11 -5.85 -13.95 -4.16
CA LEU A 11 -6.51 -12.97 -3.30
C LEU A 11 -7.92 -13.47 -2.97
N TRP A 12 -8.22 -13.52 -1.67
CA TRP A 12 -9.55 -13.75 -1.13
C TRP A 12 -10.27 -12.42 -1.08
N ASP A 13 -11.09 -12.19 -2.10
CA ASP A 13 -11.83 -10.95 -2.29
C ASP A 13 -13.32 -11.13 -1.96
N ASP A 14 -13.79 -10.34 -1.02
CA ASP A 14 -15.21 -10.14 -0.71
C ASP A 14 -15.41 -8.72 -0.18
N GLU A 15 -15.28 -7.74 -1.09
CA GLU A 15 -15.49 -6.31 -0.81
C GLU A 15 -16.85 -6.01 -0.15
N SER A 16 -17.84 -6.89 -0.33
CA SER A 16 -19.19 -6.70 0.21
C SER A 16 -19.32 -7.04 1.70
N ASN A 17 -18.30 -7.69 2.27
CA ASN A 17 -18.33 -8.26 3.61
C ASN A 17 -17.06 -7.92 4.40
N ALA A 18 -17.15 -6.90 5.26
CA ALA A 18 -16.05 -6.48 6.15
C ALA A 18 -15.60 -7.59 7.13
N ASP A 19 -16.40 -8.63 7.33
CA ASP A 19 -16.10 -9.76 8.21
C ASP A 19 -15.61 -11.01 7.44
N SER A 20 -15.36 -10.90 6.13
CA SER A 20 -14.90 -12.02 5.27
C SER A 20 -13.58 -12.64 5.73
N TRP A 21 -12.76 -11.90 6.49
CA TRP A 21 -11.57 -12.41 7.17
C TRP A 21 -11.86 -13.63 8.06
N LYS A 22 -13.07 -13.72 8.65
CA LYS A 22 -13.46 -14.85 9.51
C LYS A 22 -13.59 -16.14 8.69
N ASP A 23 -14.23 -16.05 7.53
CA ASP A 23 -14.40 -17.18 6.62
C ASP A 23 -13.06 -17.61 6.03
N PHE A 24 -12.16 -16.66 5.76
CA PHE A 24 -10.78 -16.94 5.36
C PHE A 24 -10.03 -17.74 6.44
N VAL A 25 -10.09 -17.31 7.71
CA VAL A 25 -9.43 -18.02 8.84
C VAL A 25 -10.05 -19.40 9.09
N GLU A 26 -11.38 -19.53 9.05
CA GLU A 26 -12.04 -20.82 9.21
C GLU A 26 -11.74 -21.75 8.03
N THR A 27 -11.59 -21.24 6.81
CA THR A 27 -11.15 -22.01 5.64
C THR A 27 -9.72 -22.53 5.84
N ALA A 28 -8.81 -21.68 6.29
CA ALA A 28 -7.43 -22.07 6.60
C ALA A 28 -7.40 -23.22 7.63
N LYS A 29 -8.13 -23.04 8.73
CA LYS A 29 -8.25 -24.05 9.80
C LYS A 29 -8.88 -25.35 9.32
N ALA A 30 -9.94 -25.29 8.52
CA ALA A 30 -10.58 -26.47 7.93
C ALA A 30 -9.66 -27.22 6.94
N ALA A 31 -8.81 -26.48 6.22
CA ALA A 31 -7.78 -27.04 5.36
C ALA A 31 -6.60 -27.67 6.14
N GLY A 32 -6.56 -27.49 7.47
CA GLY A 32 -5.52 -28.04 8.33
C GLY A 32 -4.17 -27.35 8.15
N VAL A 33 -4.14 -26.07 7.72
CA VAL A 33 -2.86 -25.37 7.63
C VAL A 33 -2.22 -25.20 9.02
N PRO A 34 -0.89 -25.39 9.13
CA PRO A 34 -0.21 -25.40 10.41
C PRO A 34 -0.12 -24.01 11.06
N PHE A 35 -0.12 -22.94 10.26
CA PHE A 35 -0.09 -21.56 10.74
C PHE A 35 -0.67 -20.61 9.70
N LEU A 36 -0.99 -19.41 10.17
CA LEU A 36 -1.40 -18.26 9.39
C LEU A 36 -0.45 -17.10 9.71
N THR A 37 -0.13 -16.30 8.71
CA THR A 37 0.66 -15.08 8.83
C THR A 37 -0.26 -13.88 8.90
N MET A 38 0.13 -12.88 9.70
CA MET A 38 -0.54 -11.60 9.80
C MET A 38 0.52 -10.50 9.69
N SER A 39 0.24 -9.50 8.87
CA SER A 39 1.01 -8.26 8.76
C SER A 39 0.07 -7.08 8.88
N GLU A 40 0.56 -5.97 9.42
CA GLU A 40 -0.19 -4.73 9.54
C GLU A 40 0.71 -3.53 9.19
N VAL A 41 0.07 -2.46 8.70
CA VAL A 41 0.73 -1.18 8.47
C VAL A 41 0.05 -0.12 9.34
N VAL A 42 0.85 0.50 10.21
CA VAL A 42 0.46 1.62 11.06
C VAL A 42 0.98 2.91 10.44
N LEU A 43 0.14 3.93 10.34
CA LEU A 43 0.59 5.26 9.92
C LEU A 43 1.45 5.88 11.02
N LYS A 44 2.75 6.00 10.76
CA LYS A 44 3.67 6.66 11.69
C LYS A 44 3.67 8.16 11.49
N LYS A 45 4.01 8.88 12.56
CA LYS A 45 4.07 10.33 12.52
C LYS A 45 5.17 10.81 11.58
N GLU A 46 6.32 10.15 11.65
CA GLU A 46 7.52 10.46 10.89
C GLU A 46 7.30 10.25 9.39
N ASP A 47 6.64 9.14 9.01
CA ASP A 47 6.30 8.83 7.62
C ASP A 47 5.36 9.90 7.03
N LEU A 48 4.38 10.36 7.81
CA LEU A 48 3.47 11.43 7.38
C LEU A 48 4.17 12.81 7.30
N GLU A 49 5.07 13.11 8.23
CA GLU A 49 5.85 14.35 8.22
C GLU A 49 6.76 14.42 6.99
N LEU A 50 7.39 13.30 6.63
CA LEU A 50 8.20 13.17 5.41
C LEU A 50 7.34 13.37 4.16
N LEU A 51 6.18 12.70 4.06
CA LEU A 51 5.26 12.88 2.94
C LEU A 51 4.88 14.35 2.73
N ILE A 52 4.55 15.07 3.81
CA ILE A 52 4.18 16.49 3.72
C ILE A 52 5.37 17.36 3.29
N GLU A 53 6.59 17.01 3.71
CA GLU A 53 7.81 17.70 3.29
C GLU A 53 8.06 17.50 1.79
N GLU A 54 8.04 16.26 1.31
CA GLU A 54 8.25 15.93 -0.11
C GLU A 54 7.19 16.55 -1.02
N LEU A 55 5.91 16.55 -0.60
CA LEU A 55 4.84 17.24 -1.32
C LEU A 55 5.10 18.75 -1.42
N ARG A 56 5.68 19.39 -0.40
CA ARG A 56 6.00 20.82 -0.45
C ARG A 56 7.19 21.13 -1.35
N GLU A 57 8.16 20.22 -1.43
CA GLU A 57 9.33 20.39 -2.29
C GLU A 57 9.00 20.19 -3.77
N THR A 58 8.06 19.29 -4.05
CA THR A 58 7.61 18.97 -5.41
C THR A 58 6.52 19.96 -5.91
N ALA A 59 5.93 20.73 -5.00
CA ALA A 59 4.78 21.58 -5.29
C ALA A 59 5.08 22.80 -6.20
N PHE A 60 4.34 22.91 -7.30
CA PHE A 60 4.15 24.12 -8.10
C PHE A 60 2.92 24.93 -7.60
N PRO A 61 2.86 26.25 -7.84
CA PRO A 61 2.01 27.15 -7.04
C PRO A 61 0.48 26.94 -7.08
N ASP A 62 -0.08 26.18 -8.03
CA ASP A 62 -1.54 26.17 -8.29
C ASP A 62 -2.24 24.79 -8.20
N GLU A 63 -1.56 23.64 -8.34
CA GLU A 63 -2.19 22.30 -8.23
C GLU A 63 -1.97 21.61 -6.85
N ASP A 64 -0.93 21.98 -6.11
CA ASP A 64 -0.45 21.20 -4.95
C ASP A 64 -1.04 21.59 -3.58
N SER A 65 -1.88 22.64 -3.52
CA SER A 65 -2.55 23.01 -2.26
C SER A 65 -3.48 21.90 -1.77
N ALA A 66 -4.13 21.17 -2.68
CA ALA A 66 -5.07 20.11 -2.34
C ALA A 66 -4.38 18.87 -1.77
N ALA A 67 -3.26 18.44 -2.37
CA ALA A 67 -2.49 17.29 -1.90
C ALA A 67 -1.89 17.54 -0.50
N ILE A 68 -1.37 18.73 -0.26
CA ILE A 68 -0.85 19.13 1.06
C ILE A 68 -1.98 19.19 2.11
N GLU A 69 -3.14 19.74 1.77
CA GLU A 69 -4.32 19.75 2.65
C GLU A 69 -4.79 18.33 2.97
N GLU A 70 -4.80 17.44 1.97
CA GLU A 70 -5.16 16.05 2.14
C GLU A 70 -4.18 15.32 3.06
N ALA A 71 -2.87 15.47 2.83
CA ALA A 71 -1.83 14.91 3.68
C ALA A 71 -1.96 15.41 5.13
N GLN A 72 -2.21 16.71 5.33
CA GLN A 72 -2.45 17.27 6.67
C GLN A 72 -3.68 16.67 7.35
N SER A 73 -4.74 16.37 6.59
CA SER A 73 -5.94 15.72 7.13
C SER A 73 -5.66 14.32 7.70
N LEU A 74 -4.64 13.62 7.18
CA LEU A 74 -4.27 12.27 7.63
C LEU A 74 -3.66 12.25 9.04
N ALA A 75 -3.26 13.40 9.60
CA ALA A 75 -2.69 13.50 10.93
C ALA A 75 -3.60 12.92 12.04
N THR A 76 -4.92 12.92 11.84
CA THR A 76 -5.90 12.31 12.78
C THR A 76 -5.81 10.78 12.88
N TYR A 77 -5.17 10.14 11.91
CA TYR A 77 -4.98 8.69 11.82
C TYR A 77 -3.58 8.22 12.24
N VAL A 78 -2.70 9.12 12.68
CA VAL A 78 -1.37 8.75 13.20
C VAL A 78 -1.51 7.75 14.35
N GLY A 79 -0.72 6.68 14.29
CA GLY A 79 -0.75 5.57 15.24
C GLY A 79 -1.89 4.57 15.01
N ARG A 80 -2.71 4.74 13.96
CA ARG A 80 -3.76 3.78 13.59
C ARG A 80 -3.30 2.84 12.48
N VAL A 81 -3.85 1.62 12.50
CA VAL A 81 -3.64 0.62 11.46
C VAL A 81 -4.46 1.00 10.23
N GLY A 82 -3.79 1.16 9.10
CA GLY A 82 -4.40 1.49 7.81
C GLY A 82 -4.66 0.28 6.92
N TYR A 83 -3.89 -0.79 7.14
CA TYR A 83 -3.90 -2.00 6.33
C TYR A 83 -3.55 -3.22 7.18
N ILE A 84 -4.26 -4.32 6.96
CA ILE A 84 -3.96 -5.65 7.52
C ILE A 84 -3.98 -6.66 6.38
N GLN A 85 -2.99 -7.56 6.37
CA GLN A 85 -2.94 -8.73 5.49
C GLN A 85 -2.87 -10.00 6.32
N LEU A 86 -3.72 -10.97 5.99
CA LEU A 86 -3.65 -12.33 6.48
C LEU A 86 -3.23 -13.25 5.33
N GLY A 87 -2.38 -14.24 5.60
CA GLY A 87 -1.90 -15.14 4.57
C GLY A 87 -1.62 -16.54 5.06
N PHE A 88 -1.93 -17.55 4.25
CA PHE A 88 -1.49 -18.92 4.48
C PHE A 88 -1.10 -19.60 3.16
N ALA A 89 -0.17 -20.55 3.24
CA ALA A 89 0.23 -21.36 2.10
C ALA A 89 -0.41 -22.74 2.18
N GLN A 90 -0.98 -23.20 1.07
CA GLN A 90 -1.56 -24.54 0.95
C GLN A 90 -1.19 -25.12 -0.42
N GLN A 91 -0.53 -26.27 -0.43
CA GLN A 91 -0.18 -27.01 -1.65
C GLN A 91 0.59 -26.19 -2.71
N GLY A 92 1.48 -25.28 -2.25
CA GLY A 92 2.27 -24.43 -3.14
C GLY A 92 1.55 -23.19 -3.66
N VAL A 93 0.34 -22.89 -3.18
CA VAL A 93 -0.40 -21.66 -3.45
C VAL A 93 -0.47 -20.83 -2.17
N VAL A 94 -0.24 -19.53 -2.27
CA VAL A 94 -0.45 -18.58 -1.17
C VAL A 94 -1.84 -17.97 -1.31
N PHE A 95 -2.63 -18.04 -0.25
CA PHE A 95 -3.91 -17.37 -0.16
C PHE A 95 -3.73 -16.14 0.72
N LEU A 96 -4.21 -14.99 0.25
CA LEU A 96 -4.13 -13.72 0.96
C LEU A 96 -5.53 -13.18 1.20
N HIS A 97 -5.74 -12.54 2.35
CA HIS A 97 -6.90 -11.70 2.60
C HIS A 97 -6.39 -10.34 3.10
N GLU A 98 -6.95 -9.27 2.55
CA GLU A 98 -6.48 -7.92 2.79
C GLU A 98 -7.65 -7.03 3.20
N ASN A 99 -7.42 -6.18 4.19
CA ASN A 99 -8.38 -5.16 4.59
C ASN A 99 -7.65 -3.83 4.65
N THR A 100 -8.18 -2.86 3.90
CA THR A 100 -7.66 -1.50 3.87
C THR A 100 -8.71 -0.51 4.34
N THR A 101 -8.25 0.56 4.97
CA THR A 101 -9.08 1.71 5.32
C THR A 101 -9.06 2.75 4.20
N GLU A 102 -10.17 3.45 3.99
CA GLU A 102 -10.27 4.51 2.97
C GLU A 102 -9.22 5.61 3.12
N TRP A 103 -8.82 5.95 4.35
CA TRP A 103 -7.79 6.96 4.58
C TRP A 103 -6.39 6.47 4.22
N TYR A 104 -6.15 5.16 4.32
CA TYR A 104 -4.86 4.58 3.96
C TYR A 104 -4.72 4.40 2.44
N GLU A 105 -5.82 4.15 1.72
CA GLU A 105 -5.83 4.22 0.25
C GLU A 105 -5.46 5.62 -0.24
N ARG A 106 -6.02 6.66 0.40
CA ARG A 106 -5.66 8.06 0.10
C ARG A 106 -4.19 8.37 0.42
N TYR A 107 -3.68 7.86 1.53
CA TYR A 107 -2.26 7.94 1.86
C TYR A 107 -1.37 7.29 0.78
N ARG A 108 -1.75 6.10 0.29
CA ARG A 108 -1.03 5.44 -0.81
C ARG A 108 -1.08 6.23 -2.10
N GLN A 109 -2.24 6.77 -2.48
CA GLN A 109 -2.36 7.61 -3.68
C GLN A 109 -1.44 8.83 -3.65
N LEU A 110 -1.26 9.45 -2.48
CA LEU A 110 -0.30 10.55 -2.33
C LEU A 110 1.15 10.08 -2.51
N LEU A 111 1.52 8.91 -1.99
CA LEU A 111 2.85 8.34 -2.19
C LEU A 111 3.09 7.97 -3.67
N ASP A 112 2.13 7.30 -4.30
CA ASP A 112 2.20 6.92 -5.71
C ASP A 112 2.36 8.16 -6.60
N SER A 113 1.69 9.27 -6.26
CA SER A 113 1.86 10.52 -6.99
C SER A 113 3.27 11.08 -6.90
N LEU A 114 3.92 11.01 -5.72
CA LEU A 114 5.32 11.44 -5.56
C LEU A 114 6.31 10.55 -6.34
N GLU A 115 6.08 9.25 -6.36
CA GLU A 115 6.90 8.30 -7.13
C GLU A 115 6.81 8.59 -8.64
N GLU A 116 5.61 8.92 -9.16
CA GLU A 116 5.42 9.30 -10.56
C GLU A 116 6.22 10.57 -10.92
N TYR A 117 6.26 11.59 -10.05
CA TYR A 117 7.10 12.77 -10.28
C TYR A 117 8.61 12.45 -10.25
N GLY A 118 9.03 11.51 -9.40
CA GLY A 118 10.42 11.05 -9.34
C GLY A 118 10.88 10.38 -10.63
N ASP A 119 10.01 9.60 -11.28
CA ASP A 119 10.29 8.91 -12.54
C ASP A 119 10.35 9.89 -13.73
N ILE A 120 9.43 10.87 -13.78
CA ILE A 120 9.37 11.88 -14.85
C ILE A 120 10.63 12.77 -14.86
N ILE A 121 11.16 13.15 -13.69
CA ILE A 121 12.36 14.00 -13.60
C ILE A 121 13.63 13.25 -14.03
N LEU A 122 13.67 11.92 -13.88
CA LEU A 122 14.79 11.09 -14.32
C LEU A 122 14.82 10.94 -15.85
N ASP A 123 13.66 10.79 -16.50
CA ASP A 123 13.57 10.68 -17.96
C ASP A 123 13.98 11.98 -18.70
N ASP A 124 13.74 13.16 -18.12
CA ASP A 124 14.12 14.46 -18.73
C ASP A 124 15.62 14.76 -18.62
N GLN A 125 16.37 14.12 -17.70
CA GLN A 125 17.83 14.33 -17.57
C GLN A 125 18.65 13.55 -18.60
N ASP A 126 18.10 12.49 -19.20
CA ASP A 126 18.77 11.70 -20.24
C ASP A 126 18.57 12.29 -21.66
N ALA A 127 17.79 13.37 -21.81
CA ALA A 127 17.51 14.00 -23.10
C ALA A 127 18.50 15.14 -23.49
N ASP A 128 19.37 15.57 -22.58
CA ASP A 128 20.23 16.77 -22.77
C ASP A 128 21.72 16.47 -23.03
N ASP A 129 22.13 15.20 -23.21
CA ASP A 129 23.54 14.82 -23.51
C ASP A 129 23.74 14.28 -24.95
N GLU A 130 22.91 14.73 -25.90
CA GLU A 130 23.17 14.62 -27.35
C GLU A 130 22.90 15.95 -28.07
N SER A 131 23.88 16.86 -28.08
CA SER A 131 23.91 18.05 -28.97
C SER A 131 25.31 18.36 -29.48
#